data_AF-A0A1B6NXR2-F1
#
_entry.id   AF-A0A1B6NXR2-F1
#
_cell.length_a   1.000
_cell.length_b   1.000
_cell.length_c   1.000
_cell.angle_alpha   90.00
_cell.angle_beta   90.00
_cell.angle_gamma   90.00
#
_symmetry.space_group_name_H-M   'P 1'
#
loop_
_entity.id
_entity.type
_entity.pdbx_description
1 polymer ?
#
loop_
_entity_poly.entity_id
_entity_poly.type
_entity_poly.pdbx_seq_one_letter_code
_entity_poly.pdbx_strand_id
1 'polypeptide(L)'
;LAMTARIINANDGKELGLISHCSETPLEQAQQLAAEFAERSPDAVLASKRVINAMYEQPATTLYKEKIWQIKMMLGRNRKLALRKAKQASTVFSKRQFR
;
A
#
# COMPACT_ATOMS: atom_id res chain seq x y z
N LEU A 1 11.92 -1.41 -24.81
CA LEU A 1 12.75 -2.29 -23.96
C LEU A 1 12.71 -3.75 -24.37
N ALA A 2 11.52 -4.35 -24.40
CA ALA A 2 11.34 -5.79 -24.61
C ALA A 2 12.01 -6.34 -25.89
N MET A 3 12.01 -5.58 -26.99
CA MET A 3 12.58 -6.02 -28.26
C MET A 3 14.08 -5.70 -28.43
N THR A 4 14.63 -4.77 -27.64
CA THR A 4 16.00 -4.27 -27.83
C THR A 4 16.97 -4.63 -26.69
N ALA A 5 16.49 -5.28 -25.63
CA ALA A 5 17.26 -5.69 -24.44
C ALA A 5 18.18 -4.58 -23.86
N ARG A 6 17.78 -3.31 -24.01
CA ARG A 6 18.59 -2.16 -23.56
C ARG A 6 18.60 -2.10 -22.04
N ILE A 7 19.80 -1.96 -21.47
CA ILE A 7 20.00 -1.75 -20.02
C ILE A 7 19.51 -0.34 -19.67
N ILE A 8 18.70 -0.23 -18.63
CA ILE A 8 18.19 1.03 -18.11
C ILE A 8 19.00 1.38 -16.85
N ASN A 9 19.42 2.64 -16.73
CA ASN A 9 20.02 3.15 -15.50
C ASN A 9 18.92 3.49 -14.44
N ALA A 10 19.30 3.84 -13.22
CA ALA A 10 18.32 4.16 -12.18
C ALA A 10 17.45 5.40 -12.49
N ASN A 11 18.01 6.41 -13.17
CA ASN A 11 17.28 7.65 -13.48
C ASN A 11 16.23 7.46 -14.57
N ASP A 12 16.60 6.81 -15.67
CA ASP A 12 15.71 6.42 -16.76
C ASP A 12 14.60 5.48 -16.22
N GLY A 13 14.95 4.58 -15.29
CA GLY A 13 13.97 3.70 -14.63
C GLY A 13 12.95 4.46 -13.79
N LYS A 14 13.35 5.58 -13.17
CA LYS A 14 12.45 6.48 -12.44
C LYS A 14 11.53 7.25 -13.40
N GLU A 15 12.06 7.77 -14.51
CA GLU A 15 11.26 8.46 -15.52
C GLU A 15 10.22 7.55 -16.17
N LEU A 16 10.56 6.27 -16.37
CA LEU A 16 9.65 5.25 -16.91
C LEU A 16 8.62 4.75 -15.89
N GLY A 17 8.67 5.21 -14.63
CA GLY A 17 7.77 4.77 -13.56
C GLY A 17 8.02 3.36 -13.04
N LEU A 18 9.19 2.77 -13.32
CA LEU A 18 9.60 1.47 -12.80
C LEU A 18 10.22 1.57 -11.40
N ILE A 19 10.85 2.72 -11.10
CA ILE A 19 11.48 3.00 -9.81
C ILE A 19 10.76 4.18 -9.16
N SER A 20 10.32 4.01 -7.91
CA SER A 20 9.66 5.08 -7.16
C SER A 20 10.63 6.16 -6.70
N HIS A 21 11.79 5.77 -6.16
CA HIS A 21 12.80 6.69 -5.61
C HIS A 21 14.21 6.20 -5.91
N CYS A 22 15.11 7.15 -6.21
CA CYS A 22 16.55 6.94 -6.34
C CYS A 22 17.22 7.69 -5.19
N SER A 23 18.11 7.03 -4.45
CA SER A 23 18.83 7.60 -3.31
C SER A 23 20.18 6.93 -3.12
N GLU A 24 21.10 7.64 -2.48
CA GLU A 24 22.42 7.14 -2.10
C GLU A 24 22.34 6.16 -0.92
N THR A 25 21.31 6.24 -0.07
CA THR A 25 21.03 5.31 1.05
C THR A 25 19.71 4.56 0.86
N PRO A 26 19.60 3.65 -0.14
CA PRO A 26 18.34 3.00 -0.50
C PRO A 26 17.77 2.13 0.62
N LEU A 27 18.62 1.52 1.45
CA LEU A 27 18.20 0.64 2.52
C LEU A 27 17.54 1.41 3.67
N GLU A 28 18.09 2.56 4.05
CA GLU A 28 17.51 3.43 5.09
C GLU A 28 16.16 3.97 4.66
N GLN A 29 16.05 4.45 3.41
CA GLN A 29 14.78 4.92 2.88
C GLN A 29 13.71 3.82 2.82
N ALA A 30 14.10 2.60 2.41
CA ALA A 30 13.19 1.47 2.42
C ALA A 30 12.72 1.11 3.83
N GLN A 31 13.61 1.20 4.83
CA GLN A 31 13.25 0.98 6.24
C GLN A 31 12.32 2.06 6.79
N GLN A 32 12.57 3.34 6.46
CA GLN A 32 11.68 4.45 6.83
C GLN A 32 10.27 4.24 6.24
N LEU A 33 10.19 3.92 4.95
CA LEU A 33 8.90 3.63 4.29
C LEU A 33 8.20 2.41 4.91
N ALA A 34 8.95 1.37 5.25
CA ALA A 34 8.41 0.20 5.93
C ALA A 34 7.88 0.54 7.34
N ALA A 35 8.56 1.43 8.08
CA ALA A 35 8.12 1.93 9.37
C ALA A 35 6.80 2.72 9.23
N GLU A 36 6.70 3.58 8.21
CA GLU A 36 5.45 4.29 7.91
C GLU A 36 4.28 3.34 7.62
N PHE A 37 4.52 2.25 6.88
CA PHE A 37 3.48 1.23 6.64
C PHE A 37 3.12 0.44 7.89
N ALA A 38 4.08 0.17 8.77
CA ALA A 38 3.84 -0.51 10.04
C ALA A 38 2.97 0.33 10.99
N GLU A 39 3.01 1.66 10.87
CA GLU A 39 2.14 2.55 11.62
C GLU A 39 0.69 2.55 11.14
N ARG A 40 0.39 2.04 9.94
CA ARG A 40 -0.96 1.98 9.39
C ARG A 40 -1.65 0.67 9.75
N SER A 41 -2.97 0.64 9.59
CA SER A 41 -3.72 -0.59 9.83
C SER A 41 -3.35 -1.66 8.79
N PRO A 42 -3.00 -2.89 9.21
CA PRO A 42 -2.57 -3.94 8.27
C PRO A 42 -3.67 -4.38 7.30
N ASP A 43 -4.95 -4.25 7.69
CA ASP A 43 -6.08 -4.52 6.81
C ASP A 43 -6.29 -3.40 5.78
N ALA A 44 -6.00 -2.14 6.16
CA ALA A 44 -6.10 -1.00 5.24
C ALA A 44 -5.06 -1.09 4.13
N VAL A 45 -3.80 -1.39 4.48
CA VAL A 45 -2.72 -1.57 3.50
C VAL A 45 -3.04 -2.71 2.53
N LEU A 46 -3.59 -3.83 3.02
CA LEU A 46 -4.02 -4.95 2.18
C LEU A 46 -5.16 -4.54 1.24
N ALA A 47 -6.20 -3.88 1.76
CA ALA A 47 -7.36 -3.46 0.99
C ALA A 47 -6.93 -2.53 -0.15
N SER A 48 -6.12 -1.50 0.14
CA SER A 48 -5.61 -0.57 -0.87
C SER A 48 -4.82 -1.30 -1.97
N LYS A 49 -3.93 -2.23 -1.60
CA LYS A 49 -3.17 -3.01 -2.58
C LYS A 49 -4.08 -3.84 -3.50
N ARG A 50 -5.12 -4.48 -2.95
CA ARG A 50 -6.05 -5.30 -3.74
C ARG A 50 -6.93 -4.47 -4.65
N VAL A 51 -7.40 -3.31 -4.19
CA VAL A 51 -8.18 -2.39 -5.02
C VAL A 51 -7.33 -1.88 -6.17
N ILE A 52 -6.12 -1.36 -5.91
CA ILE A 52 -5.22 -0.84 -6.95
C ILE A 52 -4.88 -1.92 -7.99
N ASN A 53 -4.57 -3.14 -7.55
CA ASN A 53 -4.30 -4.25 -8.48
C ASN A 53 -5.54 -4.59 -9.33
N ALA A 54 -6.73 -4.63 -8.71
CA ALA A 54 -7.97 -4.90 -9.43
C ALA A 54 -8.34 -3.78 -10.42
N MET A 55 -7.99 -2.52 -10.13
CA MET A 55 -8.18 -1.38 -11.04
C MET A 55 -7.43 -1.59 -12.35
N TYR A 56 -6.22 -2.15 -12.27
CA TYR A 56 -5.38 -2.42 -13.44
C TYR A 56 -5.96 -3.54 -14.32
N GLU A 57 -6.56 -4.57 -13.73
CA GLU A 57 -7.12 -5.71 -14.47
C GLU A 57 -8.55 -5.48 -15.00
N GLN A 58 -9.43 -4.86 -14.20
CA GLN A 58 -10.87 -4.79 -14.48
C GLN A 58 -11.51 -3.46 -14.02
N PRO A 59 -11.42 -2.37 -14.79
CA PRO A 59 -11.85 -1.05 -14.34
C PRO A 59 -13.35 -0.97 -14.02
N ALA A 60 -14.22 -1.63 -14.79
CA ALA A 60 -15.67 -1.50 -14.64
C ALA A 60 -16.23 -2.07 -13.32
N THR A 61 -15.66 -3.15 -12.79
CA THR A 61 -16.14 -3.78 -11.54
C THR A 61 -15.38 -3.29 -10.31
N THR A 62 -14.34 -2.47 -10.49
CA THR A 62 -13.44 -2.12 -9.39
C THR A 62 -14.10 -1.22 -8.36
N LEU A 63 -14.95 -0.28 -8.76
CA LEU A 63 -15.66 0.58 -7.81
C LEU A 63 -16.57 -0.24 -6.86
N TYR A 64 -17.14 -1.35 -7.33
CA TYR A 64 -17.91 -2.26 -6.48
C TYR A 64 -17.01 -3.03 -5.51
N LYS A 65 -15.86 -3.54 -5.99
CA LYS A 65 -14.86 -4.20 -5.16
C LYS A 65 -14.31 -3.27 -4.08
N GLU A 66 -14.07 -2.00 -4.41
CA GLU A 66 -13.66 -0.96 -3.48
C GLU A 66 -14.71 -0.78 -2.37
N LYS A 67 -15.98 -0.60 -2.74
CA LYS A 67 -17.08 -0.48 -1.76
C LYS A 67 -17.15 -1.68 -0.81
N ILE A 68 -16.97 -2.90 -1.30
CA ILE A 68 -16.93 -4.11 -0.46
C ILE A 68 -15.78 -4.01 0.56
N TRP A 69 -14.58 -3.65 0.11
CA TRP A 69 -13.42 -3.52 0.99
C TRP A 69 -13.59 -2.40 2.01
N GLN A 70 -14.19 -1.27 1.62
CA GLN A 70 -14.52 -0.17 2.54
C GLN A 70 -15.50 -0.63 3.62
N ILE A 71 -16.61 -1.29 3.26
CA ILE A 71 -17.61 -1.80 4.23
C ILE A 71 -16.97 -2.84 5.16
N LYS A 72 -16.18 -3.77 4.62
CA LYS A 72 -15.47 -4.79 5.39
C LYS A 72 -14.50 -4.18 6.39
N MET A 73 -13.81 -3.11 6.01
CA MET A 73 -12.93 -2.36 6.92
C MET A 73 -13.71 -1.58 7.98
N MET A 74 -14.89 -1.02 7.63
CA MET A 74 -15.75 -0.34 8.61
C MET A 74 -16.30 -1.29 9.68
N LEU A 75 -16.58 -2.54 9.32
CA LEU A 75 -17.07 -3.58 10.25
C LEU A 75 -15.94 -4.25 11.05
N GLY A 76 -14.68 -4.11 10.62
CA GLY A 76 -13.52 -4.72 11.27
C GLY A 76 -13.14 -4.09 12.61
N ARG A 77 -12.54 -4.87 13.52
CA ARG A 77 -12.13 -4.37 14.86
C ARG A 77 -11.03 -3.30 14.75
N ASN A 78 -10.28 -3.32 13.65
CA ASN A 78 -9.20 -2.38 13.38
C ASN A 78 -9.69 -0.94 13.12
N ARG A 79 -10.95 -0.70 12.73
CA ARG A 79 -11.53 0.67 12.68
C ARG A 79 -11.55 1.32 14.06
N LYS A 80 -12.02 0.59 15.07
CA LYS A 80 -12.08 1.11 16.45
C LYS A 80 -10.68 1.40 16.99
N LEU A 81 -9.71 0.54 16.68
CA LEU A 81 -8.31 0.77 17.03
C LEU A 81 -7.70 1.96 16.28
N ALA A 82 -8.07 2.19 15.01
CA ALA A 82 -7.61 3.36 14.25
C ALA A 82 -8.13 4.67 14.88
N LEU A 83 -9.40 4.70 15.26
CA LEU A 83 -10.01 5.84 15.95
C LEU A 83 -9.37 6.08 17.33
N ARG A 84 -9.01 5.01 18.04
CA ARG A 84 -8.28 5.12 19.33
C ARG A 84 -6.85 5.57 19.11
N LYS A 85 -6.15 5.08 18.08
CA LYS A 85 -4.79 5.52 17.72
C LYS A 85 -4.74 7.00 17.36
N ALA A 86 -5.77 7.51 16.66
CA ALA A 86 -5.89 8.93 16.35
C ALA A 86 -6.06 9.81 17.61
N LYS A 87 -6.62 9.27 18.70
CA LYS A 87 -6.75 9.97 19.99
C LYS A 87 -5.58 9.69 20.95
N GLN A 88 -4.95 8.52 20.83
CA GLN A 88 -3.87 8.02 21.67
C GLN A 88 -2.88 7.25 20.80
N ALA A 89 -1.77 7.91 20.45
CA ALA A 89 -0.76 7.42 19.52
C ALA A 89 -0.15 6.04 19.88
N SER A 90 -0.20 5.65 21.15
CA SER A 90 0.33 4.39 21.67
C SER A 90 -0.52 3.14 21.38
N THR A 91 -1.67 3.29 20.71
CA THR A 91 -2.55 2.15 20.44
C THR A 91 -1.99 1.27 19.31
N VAL A 92 -1.70 0.00 19.63
CA VAL A 92 -1.20 -0.99 18.66
C VAL A 92 -2.37 -1.61 17.88
N PHE A 93 -2.22 -1.75 16.56
CA PHE A 93 -3.21 -2.45 15.72
C PHE A 93 -3.20 -3.96 15.99
N SER A 94 -4.37 -4.59 15.94
CA SER A 94 -4.45 -6.05 15.98
C SER A 94 -3.92 -6.66 14.69
N LYS A 95 -3.51 -7.94 14.76
CA LYS A 95 -3.10 -8.71 13.57
C LYS A 95 -4.17 -8.64 12.48
N ARG A 96 -3.72 -8.78 11.22
CA ARG A 96 -4.56 -8.80 10.02
C ARG A 96 -5.75 -9.74 10.20
N GLN A 97 -6.95 -9.23 9.98
CA GLN A 97 -8.20 -10.00 10.15
C GLN A 97 -8.67 -10.62 8.84
N PHE A 98 -8.28 -10.04 7.71
CA PHE A 98 -8.73 -10.47 6.39
C PHE A 98 -7.59 -11.08 5.59
N ARG A 99 -7.85 -12.19 4.90
CA ARG A 99 -6.91 -12.81 3.94
C ARG A 99 -7.27 -12.46 2.51
#